data_AF-A0A1K0GTD2-F1
#
_entry.id   AF-A0A1K0GTD2-F1
#
_cell.length_a   1.000
_cell.length_b   1.000
_cell.length_c   1.000
_cell.angle_alpha   90.00
_cell.angle_beta   90.00
_cell.angle_gamma   90.00
#
_symmetry.space_group_name_H-M   'P 1'
#
loop_
_entity.id
_entity.type
_entity.pdbx_description
1 polymer ?
#
loop_
_entity_poly.entity_id
_entity_poly.type
_entity_poly.pdbx_seq_one_letter_code
_entity_poly.pdbx_strand_id
1 'polypeptide(L)'
;MIGRRGAALAATVLLTLSVFGCADQTGNTAQPLAPAVPAQDLRSPGAPQVHPRWQSCSKEPSSYQRGDDDSAALTMPRLAGNFHPVAAIICGLGPQHRPDGGIDAIAAEDRVDDVAALLTALHLPDEPPLPEPSDDDESPVRACTMNLVLPPWLALLDAEGRWVRPGIPLDACGHPRYEVMTAIDKARRTRIATRVLQEIESAEAAATGCSDVWADMVWVTGMDSATRPAEDLAVLADDGASVHACIYRVPVGEQRSEKPRGAVVSRHLLPAGRWAAIKRQVEAAGPVQACSTPASRFALLMPTDIYVELDGCQRILAPAAPRGDGTSSDTLRQAPAALPALLTK
;
A
#
# COMPACT_ATOMS: atom_id res chain seq x y z
N MET A 1 42.50 -38.60 -12.36
CA MET A 1 42.10 -37.18 -12.42
C MET A 1 40.63 -37.12 -12.80
N ILE A 2 39.72 -37.02 -11.82
CA ILE A 2 38.28 -36.90 -12.05
C ILE A 2 37.83 -35.70 -11.21
N GLY A 3 37.56 -34.58 -11.88
CA GLY A 3 37.07 -33.36 -11.26
C GLY A 3 35.56 -33.43 -11.08
N ARG A 4 35.08 -33.34 -9.84
CA ARG A 4 33.67 -33.09 -9.53
C ARG A 4 33.46 -31.58 -9.36
N ARG A 5 32.62 -31.01 -10.22
CA ARG A 5 32.09 -29.65 -10.09
C ARG A 5 30.95 -29.68 -9.07
N GLY A 6 31.02 -28.82 -8.04
CA GLY A 6 29.92 -28.54 -7.13
C GLY A 6 28.94 -27.57 -7.80
N ALA A 7 27.65 -27.93 -7.78
CA ALA A 7 26.56 -27.03 -8.16
C ALA A 7 26.09 -26.29 -6.90
N ALA A 8 26.14 -24.96 -6.91
CA ALA A 8 25.51 -24.12 -5.91
C ALA A 8 24.06 -23.86 -6.35
N LEU A 9 23.09 -24.28 -5.53
CA LEU A 9 21.68 -23.95 -5.67
C LEU A 9 21.45 -22.56 -5.07
N ALA A 10 21.07 -21.60 -5.91
CA ALA A 10 20.55 -20.31 -5.48
C ALA A 10 19.06 -20.46 -5.14
N ALA A 11 18.68 -20.18 -3.89
CA ALA A 11 17.30 -20.15 -3.45
C ALA A 11 16.72 -18.76 -3.68
N THR A 12 15.68 -18.68 -4.52
CA THR A 12 14.93 -17.47 -4.81
C THR A 12 13.82 -17.31 -3.76
N VAL A 13 13.86 -16.24 -2.97
CA VAL A 13 12.79 -15.87 -2.04
C VAL A 13 11.72 -15.09 -2.82
N LEU A 14 10.52 -15.67 -2.93
CA LEU A 14 9.33 -14.96 -3.41
C LEU A 14 8.71 -14.18 -2.24
N LEU A 15 8.64 -12.85 -2.36
CA LEU A 15 7.79 -12.01 -1.52
C LEU A 15 6.36 -12.04 -2.07
N THR A 16 5.42 -12.56 -1.27
CA THR A 16 3.98 -12.49 -1.54
C THR A 16 3.39 -11.23 -0.90
N LEU A 17 2.82 -10.35 -1.72
CA LEU A 17 2.07 -9.17 -1.30
C LEU A 17 0.60 -9.57 -1.05
N SER A 18 0.14 -9.43 0.19
CA SER A 18 -1.25 -9.68 0.59
C SER A 18 -2.15 -8.50 0.20
N VAL A 19 -3.23 -8.80 -0.52
CA VAL A 19 -4.29 -7.85 -0.90
C VAL A 19 -5.27 -7.71 0.27
N PHE A 20 -5.45 -6.49 0.79
CA PHE A 20 -6.50 -6.19 1.78
C PHE A 20 -7.84 -5.98 1.06
N GLY A 21 -8.85 -6.78 1.42
CA GLY A 21 -10.24 -6.56 1.03
C GLY A 21 -10.96 -5.63 2.01
N CYS A 22 -11.67 -4.63 1.49
CA CYS A 22 -12.61 -3.83 2.26
C CYS A 22 -13.89 -4.66 2.50
N ALA A 23 -14.31 -4.80 3.76
CA ALA A 23 -15.58 -5.42 4.12
C ALA A 23 -16.68 -4.36 4.24
N ASP A 24 -17.84 -4.70 3.70
CA ASP A 24 -19.05 -3.91 3.55
C ASP A 24 -19.70 -3.44 4.87
N GLN A 25 -20.21 -2.21 4.83
CA GLN A 25 -20.97 -1.56 5.89
C GLN A 25 -22.47 -1.73 5.60
N THR A 26 -23.09 -2.80 6.09
CA THR A 26 -24.54 -2.99 5.95
C THR A 26 -25.30 -2.19 7.01
N GLY A 27 -25.94 -1.10 6.60
CA GLY A 27 -26.86 -0.38 7.48
C GLY A 27 -27.36 0.95 6.94
N ASN A 28 -27.94 0.98 5.74
CA ASN A 28 -28.81 2.09 5.35
C ASN A 28 -29.97 1.61 4.47
N THR A 29 -31.17 2.00 4.88
CA THR A 29 -32.44 1.82 4.18
C THR A 29 -32.35 2.33 2.75
N ALA A 30 -32.70 1.48 1.78
CA ALA A 30 -32.69 1.76 0.36
C ALA A 30 -33.54 3.01 0.01
N GLN A 31 -32.86 4.10 -0.32
CA GLN A 31 -33.43 5.13 -1.18
C GLN A 31 -33.45 4.60 -2.62
N PRO A 32 -34.49 4.90 -3.41
CA PRO A 32 -34.46 4.60 -4.84
C PRO A 32 -33.26 5.29 -5.45
N LEU A 33 -32.36 4.50 -6.04
CA LEU A 33 -31.21 4.98 -6.80
C LEU A 33 -31.75 5.90 -7.91
N ALA A 34 -31.26 7.14 -7.92
CA ALA A 34 -31.46 8.00 -9.07
C ALA A 34 -30.88 7.29 -10.32
N PRO A 35 -31.48 7.47 -11.51
CA PRO A 35 -30.95 6.86 -12.72
C PRO A 35 -29.48 7.23 -12.90
N ALA A 36 -28.65 6.22 -13.19
CA ALA A 36 -27.24 6.40 -13.49
C ALA A 36 -27.10 7.41 -14.64
N VAL A 37 -26.40 8.52 -14.39
CA VAL A 37 -26.10 9.52 -15.41
C VAL A 37 -25.13 8.87 -16.40
N PRO A 38 -25.42 8.85 -17.72
CA PRO A 38 -24.53 8.25 -18.70
C PRO A 38 -23.14 8.90 -18.64
N ALA A 39 -22.08 8.08 -18.69
CA ALA A 39 -20.68 8.49 -18.50
C ALA A 39 -20.20 9.62 -19.44
N GLN A 40 -20.93 9.92 -20.52
CA GLN A 40 -20.63 11.06 -21.39
C GLN A 40 -20.88 12.43 -20.75
N ASP A 41 -21.65 12.50 -19.66
CA ASP A 41 -21.94 13.75 -18.94
C ASP A 41 -20.92 14.07 -17.82
N LEU A 42 -19.90 13.23 -17.60
CA LEU A 42 -18.93 13.44 -16.53
C LEU A 42 -17.81 14.44 -16.89
N ARG A 43 -17.62 14.71 -18.19
CA ARG A 43 -16.53 15.60 -18.64
C ARG A 43 -17.00 17.05 -18.67
N SER A 44 -16.22 17.92 -18.05
CA SER A 44 -16.41 19.37 -18.12
C SER A 44 -16.32 19.83 -19.59
N PRO A 45 -17.32 20.58 -20.09
CA PRO A 45 -17.31 21.06 -21.47
C PRO A 45 -16.24 22.14 -21.68
N GLY A 46 -15.80 22.30 -22.93
CA GLY A 46 -14.92 23.39 -23.36
C GLY A 46 -13.48 22.98 -23.61
N ALA A 47 -12.59 23.97 -23.59
CA ALA A 47 -11.15 23.77 -23.74
C ALA A 47 -10.45 23.80 -22.37
N PRO A 48 -9.31 23.12 -22.20
CA PRO A 48 -8.52 23.20 -20.98
C PRO A 48 -8.11 24.63 -20.70
N GLN A 49 -8.05 24.99 -19.41
CA GLN A 49 -7.57 26.30 -19.00
C GLN A 49 -6.08 26.44 -19.34
N VAL A 50 -5.72 27.51 -20.06
CA VAL A 50 -4.33 27.87 -20.36
C VAL A 50 -3.82 28.82 -19.29
N HIS A 51 -2.73 28.42 -18.64
CA HIS A 51 -2.04 29.18 -17.61
C HIS A 51 -0.79 29.85 -18.20
N PRO A 52 -0.46 31.08 -17.78
CA PRO A 52 0.54 31.91 -18.46
C PRO A 52 1.97 31.38 -18.34
N ARG A 53 2.32 30.67 -17.26
CA ARG A 53 3.68 30.17 -17.06
C ARG A 53 3.73 29.03 -16.06
N TRP A 54 4.46 27.97 -16.39
CA TRP A 54 4.79 26.90 -15.44
C TRP A 54 5.83 27.38 -14.43
N GLN A 55 5.61 27.10 -13.14
CA GLN A 55 6.55 27.43 -12.08
C GLN A 55 7.27 26.19 -11.55
N SER A 56 6.52 25.27 -10.96
CA SER A 56 6.98 23.95 -10.48
C SER A 56 5.78 23.18 -9.97
N CYS A 57 5.93 21.86 -9.83
CA CYS A 57 4.95 21.02 -9.15
C CYS A 57 4.66 21.54 -7.74
N SER A 58 5.68 21.98 -6.99
CA SER A 58 5.52 22.45 -5.60
C SER A 58 4.63 23.69 -5.42
N LYS A 59 4.37 24.43 -6.51
CA LYS A 59 3.49 25.59 -6.51
C LYS A 59 2.06 25.27 -6.96
N GLU A 60 1.82 24.05 -7.42
CA GLU A 60 0.50 23.55 -7.78
C GLU A 60 -0.06 22.71 -6.64
N PRO A 61 -1.05 23.21 -5.87
CA PRO A 61 -1.54 22.55 -4.67
C PRO A 61 -2.06 21.11 -4.89
N SER A 62 -2.67 20.86 -6.06
CA SER A 62 -3.24 19.56 -6.43
C SER A 62 -2.22 18.53 -6.90
N SER A 63 -0.95 18.92 -7.12
CA SER A 63 0.06 18.01 -7.68
C SER A 63 0.59 16.95 -6.70
N TYR A 64 0.35 17.13 -5.40
CA TYR A 64 0.83 16.26 -4.33
C TYR A 64 -0.24 15.89 -3.30
N GLN A 65 -1.51 16.26 -3.54
CA GLN A 65 -2.61 15.86 -2.66
C GLN A 65 -3.15 14.51 -3.12
N ARG A 66 -2.83 13.46 -2.37
CA ARG A 66 -3.43 12.12 -2.56
C ARG A 66 -4.90 12.22 -2.16
N GLY A 67 -5.83 12.11 -3.12
CA GLY A 67 -7.27 12.29 -2.87
C GLY A 67 -8.08 12.60 -4.14
N ASP A 68 -9.26 13.21 -3.96
CA ASP A 68 -10.25 13.51 -5.02
C ASP A 68 -9.65 14.16 -6.29
N ASP A 69 -8.59 14.95 -6.13
CA ASP A 69 -7.90 15.67 -7.21
C ASP A 69 -7.13 14.78 -8.21
N ASP A 70 -6.74 13.56 -7.81
CA ASP A 70 -6.06 12.59 -8.69
C ASP A 70 -7.02 12.10 -9.79
N SER A 71 -8.31 12.07 -9.49
CA SER A 71 -9.38 11.74 -10.44
C SER A 71 -9.83 12.93 -11.29
N ALA A 72 -9.46 14.17 -10.94
CA ALA A 72 -9.94 15.37 -11.64
C ALA A 72 -9.55 15.36 -13.13
N ALA A 73 -8.41 14.75 -13.46
CA ALA A 73 -7.98 14.59 -14.85
C ALA A 73 -8.96 13.75 -15.70
N LEU A 74 -9.78 12.90 -15.08
CA LEU A 74 -10.77 12.06 -15.76
C LEU A 74 -12.01 12.88 -16.19
N THR A 75 -12.32 13.95 -15.45
CA THR A 75 -13.48 14.82 -15.70
C THR A 75 -13.11 16.15 -16.35
N MET A 76 -11.82 16.47 -16.52
CA MET A 76 -11.35 17.70 -17.15
C MET A 76 -11.60 17.77 -18.66
N PRO A 77 -11.63 18.97 -19.28
CA PRO A 77 -11.72 19.09 -20.74
C PRO A 77 -10.53 18.44 -21.45
N ARG A 78 -10.74 17.79 -22.61
CA ARG A 78 -9.66 17.18 -23.39
C ARG A 78 -8.74 18.24 -24.02
N LEU A 79 -7.52 17.84 -24.36
CA LEU A 79 -6.58 18.71 -25.07
C LEU A 79 -7.21 19.24 -26.38
N ALA A 80 -7.28 20.57 -26.50
CA ALA A 80 -7.77 21.23 -27.71
C ALA A 80 -6.64 21.39 -28.74
N GLY A 81 -6.96 21.27 -30.03
CA GLY A 81 -5.97 21.27 -31.12
C GLY A 81 -5.25 22.61 -31.36
N ASN A 82 -5.61 23.68 -30.66
CA ASN A 82 -4.99 25.01 -30.76
C ASN A 82 -3.87 25.24 -29.73
N PHE A 83 -3.66 24.31 -28.79
CA PHE A 83 -2.49 24.31 -27.92
C PHE A 83 -1.46 23.35 -28.51
N HIS A 84 -0.20 23.79 -28.63
CA HIS A 84 0.87 23.01 -29.25
C HIS A 84 1.96 22.67 -28.23
N PRO A 85 1.80 21.58 -27.47
CA PRO A 85 2.79 21.18 -26.49
C PRO A 85 4.11 20.82 -27.16
N VAL A 86 5.19 21.33 -26.60
CA VAL A 86 6.57 20.95 -26.95
C VAL A 86 7.25 20.19 -25.82
N ALA A 87 6.64 20.16 -24.64
CA ALA A 87 7.11 19.41 -23.49
C ALA A 87 5.95 19.06 -22.55
N ALA A 88 6.23 18.14 -21.63
CA ALA A 88 5.33 17.83 -20.53
C ALA A 88 6.08 17.83 -19.20
N ILE A 89 5.35 18.13 -18.13
CA ILE A 89 5.80 18.00 -16.74
C ILE A 89 4.93 16.94 -16.08
N ILE A 90 5.59 15.98 -15.44
CA ILE A 90 4.95 14.92 -14.66
C ILE A 90 5.33 15.16 -13.20
N CYS A 91 4.32 15.44 -12.38
CA CYS A 91 4.48 15.52 -10.93
C CYS A 91 4.15 14.17 -10.33
N GLY A 92 5.07 13.63 -9.53
CA GLY A 92 4.96 12.31 -8.94
C GLY A 92 5.23 12.31 -7.44
N LEU A 93 4.49 11.45 -6.73
CA LEU A 93 4.83 11.02 -5.39
C LEU A 93 5.40 9.61 -5.46
N GLY A 94 6.51 9.37 -4.79
CA GLY A 94 7.10 8.03 -4.78
C GLY A 94 8.04 7.81 -3.61
N PRO A 95 8.34 6.54 -3.29
CA PRO A 95 9.43 6.22 -2.40
C PRO A 95 10.78 6.47 -3.08
N GLN A 96 11.75 6.97 -2.32
CA GLN A 96 13.16 6.98 -2.70
C GLN A 96 13.97 6.21 -1.66
N HIS A 97 14.69 5.18 -2.12
CA HIS A 97 15.64 4.47 -1.27
C HIS A 97 16.88 5.33 -1.03
N ARG A 98 17.28 5.43 0.24
CA ARG A 98 18.52 6.06 0.66
C ARG A 98 19.66 5.04 0.65
N PRO A 99 20.93 5.48 0.51
CA PRO A 99 22.09 4.59 0.58
C PRO A 99 22.26 3.82 1.90
N ASP A 100 21.67 4.32 2.99
CA ASP A 100 21.69 3.70 4.32
C ASP A 100 20.58 2.63 4.50
N GLY A 101 19.76 2.38 3.49
CA GLY A 101 18.66 1.43 3.49
C GLY A 101 17.30 2.04 3.83
N GLY A 102 17.24 3.25 4.38
CA GLY A 102 15.96 3.90 4.68
C GLY A 102 15.18 4.31 3.42
N ILE A 103 13.92 4.70 3.61
CA ILE A 103 13.00 5.10 2.53
C ILE A 103 12.41 6.47 2.86
N ASP A 104 12.50 7.41 1.92
CA ASP A 104 11.82 8.70 1.98
C ASP A 104 10.61 8.72 1.05
N ALA A 105 9.52 9.34 1.48
CA ALA A 105 8.49 9.82 0.57
C ALA A 105 9.02 11.07 -0.12
N ILE A 106 9.08 11.07 -1.44
CA ILE A 106 9.53 12.21 -2.23
C ILE A 106 8.44 12.74 -3.15
N ALA A 107 8.49 14.04 -3.36
CA ALA A 107 7.86 14.75 -4.45
C ALA A 107 8.90 14.90 -5.58
N ALA A 108 8.56 14.43 -6.78
CA ALA A 108 9.39 14.51 -7.97
C ALA A 108 8.72 15.34 -9.06
N GLU A 109 9.50 16.19 -9.70
CA GLU A 109 9.12 16.87 -10.94
C GLU A 109 10.01 16.34 -12.06
N ASP A 110 9.39 15.65 -13.00
CA ASP A 110 10.04 15.14 -14.20
C ASP A 110 9.59 15.91 -15.43
N ARG A 111 10.50 16.14 -16.37
CA ARG A 111 10.22 16.74 -17.66
C ARG A 111 10.36 15.72 -18.77
N VAL A 112 9.44 15.79 -19.73
CA VAL A 112 9.46 15.01 -20.98
C VAL A 112 9.54 16.00 -22.13
N ASP A 113 10.63 15.96 -22.90
CA ASP A 113 10.80 16.81 -24.08
C ASP A 113 10.27 16.15 -25.37
N ASP A 114 10.36 14.82 -25.49
CA ASP A 114 9.74 14.08 -26.60
C ASP A 114 8.31 13.67 -26.23
N VAL A 115 7.36 14.53 -26.58
CA VAL A 115 5.94 14.36 -26.23
C VAL A 115 5.10 13.72 -27.33
N ALA A 116 5.68 13.35 -28.48
CA ALA A 116 4.90 12.96 -29.66
C ALA A 116 3.92 11.80 -29.38
N ALA A 117 4.43 10.70 -28.80
CA ALA A 117 3.61 9.54 -28.44
C ALA A 117 2.54 9.86 -27.38
N LEU A 118 2.89 10.69 -26.40
CA LEU A 118 1.97 11.14 -25.36
C LEU A 118 0.83 11.98 -25.96
N LEU A 119 1.15 12.91 -26.86
CA LEU A 119 0.14 13.70 -27.55
C LEU A 119 -0.75 12.82 -28.41
N THR A 120 -0.21 11.87 -29.17
CA THR A 120 -1.05 10.92 -29.93
C THR A 120 -2.05 10.21 -29.03
N ALA A 121 -1.62 9.72 -27.87
CA ALA A 121 -2.50 9.03 -26.93
C ALA A 121 -3.54 9.97 -26.31
N LEU A 122 -3.16 11.19 -25.93
CA LEU A 122 -4.08 12.18 -25.33
C LEU A 122 -5.15 12.71 -26.31
N HIS A 123 -4.91 12.61 -27.61
CA HIS A 123 -5.90 12.98 -28.63
C HIS A 123 -6.91 11.87 -28.94
N LEU A 124 -6.75 10.67 -28.36
CA LEU A 124 -7.76 9.62 -28.50
C LEU A 124 -9.09 10.08 -27.90
N PRO A 125 -10.22 9.68 -28.50
CA PRO A 125 -11.51 9.88 -27.85
C PRO A 125 -11.66 8.96 -26.64
N ASP A 126 -12.57 9.35 -25.76
CA ASP A 126 -13.14 8.42 -24.78
C ASP A 126 -13.84 7.28 -25.53
N GLU A 127 -13.69 6.06 -25.03
CA GLU A 127 -14.45 4.93 -25.56
C GLU A 127 -15.91 5.00 -25.09
N PRO A 128 -16.86 4.51 -25.89
CA PRO A 128 -18.24 4.37 -25.44
C PRO A 128 -18.29 3.49 -24.18
N PRO A 129 -19.08 3.85 -23.16
CA PRO A 129 -19.23 3.02 -21.97
C PRO A 129 -19.80 1.66 -22.37
N LEU A 130 -19.40 0.62 -21.63
CA LEU A 130 -20.03 -0.69 -21.78
C LEU A 130 -21.53 -0.60 -21.46
N PRO A 131 -22.38 -1.37 -22.15
CA PRO A 131 -23.79 -1.44 -21.80
C PRO A 131 -23.94 -1.93 -20.37
N GLU A 132 -24.85 -1.30 -19.62
CA GLU A 132 -25.27 -1.80 -18.31
C GLU A 132 -25.74 -3.26 -18.47
N PRO A 133 -25.35 -4.17 -17.57
CA PRO A 133 -25.84 -5.54 -17.61
C PRO A 133 -27.36 -5.51 -17.51
N SER A 134 -28.06 -6.01 -18.53
CA SER A 134 -29.50 -6.21 -18.46
C SER A 134 -29.80 -7.57 -17.85
N ASP A 135 -30.84 -7.65 -17.03
CA ASP A 135 -31.29 -8.88 -16.36
C ASP A 135 -31.62 -10.04 -17.34
N ASP A 136 -31.85 -9.73 -18.62
CA ASP A 136 -32.28 -10.67 -19.66
C ASP A 136 -31.17 -11.15 -20.63
N ASP A 137 -29.92 -10.68 -20.48
CA ASP A 137 -28.84 -10.97 -21.46
C ASP A 137 -27.82 -11.98 -20.91
N GLU A 138 -27.82 -13.21 -21.44
CA GLU A 138 -26.82 -14.27 -21.17
C GLU A 138 -25.45 -13.99 -21.83
N SER A 139 -25.27 -12.84 -22.49
CA SER A 139 -23.99 -12.43 -23.03
C SER A 139 -22.91 -12.39 -21.92
N PRO A 140 -21.66 -12.77 -22.21
CA PRO A 140 -20.59 -12.71 -21.23
C PRO A 140 -20.44 -11.25 -20.78
N VAL A 141 -20.88 -10.97 -19.55
CA VAL A 141 -20.75 -9.66 -18.92
C VAL A 141 -19.30 -9.24 -19.04
N ARG A 142 -19.03 -8.19 -19.82
CA ARG A 142 -17.73 -7.52 -19.82
C ARG A 142 -17.63 -6.78 -18.49
N ALA A 143 -17.24 -7.50 -17.45
CA ALA A 143 -17.09 -6.94 -16.12
C ALA A 143 -15.86 -6.03 -16.11
N CYS A 144 -16.07 -4.76 -15.77
CA CYS A 144 -14.98 -3.86 -15.45
C CYS A 144 -14.34 -4.29 -14.13
N THR A 145 -13.02 -4.38 -14.10
CA THR A 145 -12.32 -4.60 -12.84
C THR A 145 -12.48 -3.37 -11.96
N MET A 146 -12.72 -3.55 -10.66
CA MET A 146 -12.78 -2.45 -9.68
C MET A 146 -11.39 -1.90 -9.30
N ASN A 147 -10.46 -1.91 -10.26
CA ASN A 147 -9.09 -1.46 -10.07
C ASN A 147 -9.03 0.06 -10.21
N LEU A 148 -8.66 0.74 -9.13
CA LEU A 148 -8.42 2.18 -9.17
C LEU A 148 -7.09 2.46 -9.88
N VAL A 149 -7.15 2.96 -11.13
CA VAL A 149 -5.99 3.41 -11.90
C VAL A 149 -6.00 4.93 -11.98
N LEU A 150 -5.09 5.58 -11.25
CA LEU A 150 -4.95 7.04 -11.24
C LEU A 150 -3.83 7.47 -12.18
N PRO A 151 -4.08 8.38 -13.13
CA PRO A 151 -3.02 8.94 -13.96
C PRO A 151 -2.15 9.87 -13.08
N PRO A 152 -0.84 9.97 -13.34
CA PRO A 152 -0.03 10.94 -12.64
C PRO A 152 -0.47 12.37 -13.00
N TRP A 153 -0.15 13.32 -12.13
CA TRP A 153 -0.43 14.72 -12.41
C TRP A 153 0.44 15.20 -13.58
N LEU A 154 -0.20 15.67 -14.64
CA LEU A 154 0.42 15.98 -15.93
C LEU A 154 0.10 17.41 -16.36
N ALA A 155 1.12 18.20 -16.66
CA ALA A 155 0.99 19.46 -17.39
C ALA A 155 1.66 19.37 -18.76
N LEU A 156 1.05 19.99 -19.76
CA LEU A 156 1.63 20.15 -21.10
C LEU A 156 2.06 21.60 -21.27
N LEU A 157 3.27 21.82 -21.78
CA LEU A 157 3.88 23.13 -21.94
C LEU A 157 4.07 23.44 -23.42
N ASP A 158 3.73 24.66 -23.84
CA ASP A 158 4.06 25.16 -25.18
C ASP A 158 5.45 25.81 -25.23
N ALA A 159 5.82 26.32 -26.42
CA ALA A 159 7.12 26.95 -26.65
C ALA A 159 7.33 28.23 -25.84
N GLU A 160 6.25 28.93 -25.48
CA GLU A 160 6.26 30.13 -24.64
C GLU A 160 6.29 29.80 -23.14
N GLY A 161 6.19 28.52 -22.77
CA GLY A 161 6.15 28.06 -21.38
C GLY A 161 4.80 28.25 -20.69
N ARG A 162 3.75 28.60 -21.45
CA ARG A 162 2.37 28.49 -20.97
C ARG A 162 2.03 27.02 -20.81
N TRP A 163 1.06 26.71 -19.98
CA TRP A 163 0.72 25.32 -19.70
C TRP A 163 -0.77 25.05 -19.59
N VAL A 164 -1.14 23.80 -19.81
CA VAL A 164 -2.49 23.26 -19.62
C VAL A 164 -2.41 21.94 -18.85
N ARG A 165 -3.42 21.66 -18.02
CA ARG A 165 -3.69 20.30 -17.51
C ARG A 165 -4.78 19.68 -18.39
N PRO A 166 -4.46 18.74 -19.28
CA PRO A 166 -5.46 18.13 -20.14
C PRO A 166 -6.27 17.09 -19.37
N GLY A 167 -7.52 16.90 -19.78
CA GLY A 167 -8.28 15.71 -19.44
C GLY A 167 -7.68 14.47 -20.10
N ILE A 168 -7.68 13.36 -19.39
CA ILE A 168 -7.17 12.07 -19.85
C ILE A 168 -8.32 11.30 -20.51
N PRO A 169 -8.14 10.72 -21.72
CA PRO A 169 -9.16 9.90 -22.34
C PRO A 169 -9.41 8.62 -21.54
N LEU A 170 -10.66 8.17 -21.52
CA LEU A 170 -11.15 7.03 -20.77
C LEU A 170 -11.45 5.84 -21.66
N ASP A 171 -11.25 4.63 -21.13
CA ASP A 171 -11.72 3.39 -21.74
C ASP A 171 -13.21 3.15 -21.46
N ALA A 172 -13.76 2.06 -22.01
CA ALA A 172 -15.18 1.72 -21.85
C ALA A 172 -15.59 1.43 -20.39
N CYS A 173 -14.62 1.26 -19.49
CA CYS A 173 -14.80 1.05 -18.06
C CYS A 173 -14.61 2.33 -17.22
N GLY A 174 -14.33 3.48 -17.85
CA GLY A 174 -14.08 4.74 -17.16
C GLY A 174 -12.67 4.87 -16.57
N HIS A 175 -11.75 3.95 -16.89
CA HIS A 175 -10.35 4.07 -16.48
C HIS A 175 -9.55 4.90 -17.50
N PRO A 176 -8.42 5.51 -17.12
CA PRO A 176 -7.47 6.06 -18.07
C PRO A 176 -7.13 5.05 -19.18
N ARG A 177 -7.23 5.48 -20.44
CA ARG A 177 -6.86 4.64 -21.57
C ARG A 177 -5.43 4.12 -21.44
N TYR A 178 -5.27 2.81 -21.70
CA TYR A 178 -3.98 2.13 -21.60
C TYR A 178 -2.88 2.78 -22.46
N GLU A 179 -3.26 3.34 -23.62
CA GLU A 179 -2.34 4.04 -24.52
C GLU A 179 -1.69 5.26 -23.86
N VAL A 180 -2.44 5.99 -23.03
CA VAL A 180 -1.92 7.17 -22.31
C VAL A 180 -0.96 6.74 -21.22
N MET A 181 -1.36 5.76 -20.40
CA MET A 181 -0.51 5.24 -19.32
C MET A 181 0.79 4.66 -19.89
N THR A 182 0.70 3.92 -20.99
CA THR A 182 1.86 3.37 -21.71
C THR A 182 2.77 4.47 -22.24
N ALA A 183 2.22 5.54 -22.82
CA ALA A 183 3.01 6.65 -23.32
C ALA A 183 3.74 7.40 -22.20
N ILE A 184 3.07 7.59 -21.06
CA ILE A 184 3.64 8.20 -19.85
C ILE A 184 4.78 7.32 -19.30
N ASP A 185 4.58 6.01 -19.19
CA ASP A 185 5.57 5.08 -18.62
C ASP A 185 6.80 4.92 -19.51
N LYS A 186 6.62 4.95 -20.84
CA LYS A 186 7.71 4.85 -21.82
C LYS A 186 8.40 6.19 -22.11
N ALA A 187 7.84 7.31 -21.67
CA ALA A 187 8.41 8.62 -21.91
C ALA A 187 9.82 8.72 -21.30
N ARG A 188 10.76 9.27 -22.07
CA ARG A 188 12.09 9.61 -21.54
C ARG A 188 11.95 10.82 -20.63
N ARG A 189 12.20 10.60 -19.33
CA ARG A 189 12.08 11.63 -18.29
C ARG A 189 13.44 12.18 -17.89
N THR A 190 13.49 13.49 -17.73
CA THR A 190 14.60 14.21 -17.09
C THR A 190 14.12 14.72 -15.74
N ARG A 191 14.74 14.27 -14.64
CA ARG A 191 14.41 14.77 -13.30
C ARG A 191 14.81 16.24 -13.18
N ILE A 192 13.84 17.11 -12.93
CA ILE A 192 14.04 18.56 -12.76
C ILE A 192 14.23 18.92 -11.30
N ALA A 193 13.38 18.38 -10.44
CA ALA A 193 13.43 18.63 -9.01
C ALA A 193 13.03 17.40 -8.20
N THR A 194 13.62 17.25 -7.03
CA THR A 194 13.22 16.26 -6.02
C THR A 194 13.18 16.94 -4.67
N ARG A 195 12.14 16.64 -3.88
CA ARG A 195 11.99 17.14 -2.53
C ARG A 195 11.54 16.01 -1.61
N VAL A 196 12.26 15.82 -0.50
CA VAL A 196 11.82 14.93 0.57
C VAL A 196 10.61 15.54 1.26
N LEU A 197 9.54 14.75 1.36
CA LEU A 197 8.31 15.13 2.04
C LEU A 197 8.33 14.68 3.49
N GLN A 198 8.70 13.42 3.69
CA GLN A 198 8.82 12.79 5.00
C GLN A 198 9.63 11.49 4.87
N GLU A 199 10.23 11.06 5.96
CA GLU A 199 10.78 9.71 6.08
C GLU A 199 9.60 8.71 6.17
N ILE A 200 9.62 7.66 5.33
CA ILE A 200 8.71 6.50 5.42
C ILE A 200 9.32 5.44 6.33
N GLU A 201 10.62 5.20 6.17
CA GLU A 201 11.37 4.18 6.91
C GLU A 201 12.77 4.72 7.27
N SER A 202 13.11 4.68 8.56
CA SER A 202 14.46 4.99 9.03
C SER A 202 15.47 3.93 8.59
N ALA A 203 16.76 4.29 8.57
CA ALA A 203 17.84 3.35 8.30
C ALA A 203 17.86 2.21 9.34
N GLU A 204 17.56 2.51 10.59
CA GLU A 204 17.46 1.54 11.69
C GLU A 204 16.29 0.58 11.49
N ALA A 205 15.15 1.07 11.02
CA ALA A 205 14.01 0.23 10.67
C ALA A 205 14.38 -0.75 9.55
N ALA A 206 14.97 -0.25 8.46
CA ALA A 206 15.40 -1.07 7.33
C ALA A 206 16.44 -2.14 7.74
N ALA A 207 17.39 -1.78 8.60
CA ALA A 207 18.43 -2.69 9.07
C ALA A 207 17.89 -3.83 9.96
N THR A 208 16.77 -3.60 10.65
CA THR A 208 16.19 -4.56 11.62
C THR A 208 14.94 -5.27 11.11
N GLY A 209 14.35 -4.78 10.02
CA GLY A 209 13.02 -5.19 9.54
C GLY A 209 11.87 -4.64 10.39
N CYS A 210 12.14 -3.69 11.29
CA CYS A 210 11.18 -3.18 12.25
C CYS A 210 10.91 -1.70 12.06
N SER A 211 9.78 -1.38 11.43
CA SER A 211 9.31 0.00 11.21
C SER A 211 9.33 0.88 12.48
N ASP A 212 9.32 2.20 12.31
CA ASP A 212 9.21 3.14 13.42
C ASP A 212 7.82 3.19 14.07
N VAL A 213 6.79 2.80 13.32
CA VAL A 213 5.42 2.73 13.79
C VAL A 213 4.77 1.46 13.27
N TRP A 214 4.18 0.68 14.16
CA TRP A 214 3.49 -0.56 13.81
C TRP A 214 2.12 -0.65 14.45
N ALA A 215 1.20 -1.41 13.85
CA ALA A 215 -0.12 -1.63 14.41
C ALA A 215 -0.11 -2.80 15.40
N ASP A 216 -0.83 -2.68 16.51
CA ASP A 216 -1.07 -3.81 17.41
C ASP A 216 -2.00 -4.83 16.75
N MET A 217 -1.42 -5.76 15.98
CA MET A 217 -2.18 -6.78 15.27
C MET A 217 -2.85 -7.78 16.21
N VAL A 218 -2.39 -7.91 17.46
CA VAL A 218 -3.04 -8.76 18.46
C VAL A 218 -4.41 -8.18 18.83
N TRP A 219 -4.47 -6.85 19.03
CA TRP A 219 -5.73 -6.15 19.23
C TRP A 219 -6.65 -6.27 18.02
N VAL A 220 -6.14 -5.97 16.81
CA VAL A 220 -6.90 -6.02 15.55
C VAL A 220 -7.55 -7.39 15.36
N THR A 221 -6.75 -8.46 15.42
CA THR A 221 -7.24 -9.82 15.23
C THR A 221 -8.14 -10.27 16.38
N GLY A 222 -7.86 -9.81 17.60
CA GLY A 222 -8.60 -10.15 18.81
C GLY A 222 -10.06 -9.69 18.80
N MET A 223 -10.39 -8.62 18.08
CA MET A 223 -11.76 -8.12 17.96
C MET A 223 -12.67 -9.12 17.23
N ASP A 224 -12.18 -9.77 16.18
CA ASP A 224 -12.96 -10.70 15.35
C ASP A 224 -12.84 -12.17 15.79
N SER A 225 -11.82 -12.49 16.59
CA SER A 225 -11.38 -13.87 16.81
C SER A 225 -11.61 -14.40 18.23
N ALA A 226 -12.24 -13.63 19.11
CA ALA A 226 -12.46 -14.02 20.52
C ALA A 226 -13.23 -15.35 20.70
N THR A 227 -13.91 -15.83 19.64
CA THR A 227 -14.71 -17.07 19.64
C THR A 227 -14.06 -18.21 18.85
N ARG A 228 -12.92 -17.97 18.16
CA ARG A 228 -12.27 -18.98 17.34
C ARG A 228 -11.41 -19.90 18.20
N PRO A 229 -11.50 -21.24 18.02
CA PRO A 229 -10.56 -22.17 18.63
C PRO A 229 -9.12 -21.84 18.23
N ALA A 230 -8.17 -22.04 19.14
CA ALA A 230 -6.75 -21.94 18.81
C ALA A 230 -6.38 -23.03 17.79
N GLU A 231 -5.61 -22.66 16.77
CA GLU A 231 -5.09 -23.55 15.75
C GLU A 231 -3.66 -23.94 16.09
N ASP A 232 -3.18 -25.05 15.53
CA ASP A 232 -1.78 -25.46 15.68
C ASP A 232 -0.85 -24.40 15.10
N LEU A 233 0.30 -24.19 15.77
CA LEU A 233 1.29 -23.23 15.32
C LEU A 233 2.01 -23.74 14.08
N ALA A 234 2.36 -22.83 13.18
CA ALA A 234 3.34 -23.11 12.14
C ALA A 234 4.69 -23.47 12.76
N VAL A 235 5.55 -24.15 12.00
CA VAL A 235 6.92 -24.41 12.41
C VAL A 235 7.64 -23.06 12.59
N LEU A 236 8.03 -22.75 13.82
CA LEU A 236 8.74 -21.53 14.15
C LEU A 236 10.22 -21.64 13.73
N ALA A 237 10.85 -20.49 13.50
CA ALA A 237 12.26 -20.42 13.12
C ALA A 237 13.19 -21.19 14.09
N ASP A 238 14.29 -21.72 13.56
CA ASP A 238 15.27 -22.47 14.33
C ASP A 238 15.95 -21.61 15.41
N ASP A 239 16.52 -22.26 16.43
CA ASP A 239 17.15 -21.59 17.57
C ASP A 239 18.35 -20.72 17.17
N GLY A 240 18.97 -21.00 16.01
CA GLY A 240 20.06 -20.22 15.44
C GLY A 240 19.62 -19.06 14.54
N ALA A 241 18.31 -18.84 14.36
CA ALA A 241 17.81 -17.78 13.49
C ALA A 241 18.12 -16.39 14.06
N SER A 242 18.39 -15.44 13.17
CA SER A 242 18.53 -14.03 13.53
C SER A 242 17.15 -13.40 13.72
N VAL A 243 16.63 -13.46 14.95
CA VAL A 243 15.33 -12.89 15.30
C VAL A 243 15.50 -11.54 15.99
N HIS A 244 14.87 -10.49 15.45
CA HIS A 244 14.79 -9.19 16.11
C HIS A 244 13.53 -9.10 16.95
N ALA A 245 13.66 -8.57 18.16
CA ALA A 245 12.51 -8.17 18.98
C ALA A 245 12.33 -6.65 18.92
N CYS A 246 11.14 -6.24 18.53
CA CYS A 246 10.80 -4.85 18.29
C CYS A 246 9.61 -4.46 19.15
N ILE A 247 9.89 -3.63 20.14
CA ILE A 247 8.93 -3.24 21.18
C ILE A 247 8.32 -1.91 20.80
N TYR A 248 6.99 -1.83 20.83
CA TYR A 248 6.22 -0.63 20.52
C TYR A 248 5.40 -0.19 21.74
N ARG A 249 5.10 1.11 21.80
CA ARG A 249 4.20 1.71 22.80
C ARG A 249 3.04 2.38 22.09
N VAL A 250 1.83 2.02 22.50
CA VAL A 250 0.57 2.56 21.99
C VAL A 250 0.13 3.73 22.86
N PRO A 251 0.01 4.96 22.32
CA PRO A 251 -0.51 6.11 23.05
C PRO A 251 -1.93 5.85 23.57
N VAL A 252 -2.29 6.42 24.73
CA VAL A 252 -3.59 6.17 25.39
C VAL A 252 -4.79 6.46 24.47
N GLY A 253 -4.71 7.49 23.63
CA GLY A 253 -5.77 7.83 22.67
C GLY A 253 -5.95 6.81 21.52
N GLU A 254 -4.94 5.97 21.27
CA GLU A 254 -4.93 5.00 20.17
C GLU A 254 -5.32 3.58 20.62
N GLN A 255 -5.19 3.27 21.92
CA GLN A 255 -5.30 1.91 22.47
C GLN A 255 -6.64 1.20 22.22
N ARG A 256 -7.70 1.94 21.90
CA ARG A 256 -9.03 1.38 21.60
C ARG A 256 -9.51 1.73 20.19
N SER A 257 -8.63 2.25 19.35
CA SER A 257 -8.95 2.42 17.93
C SER A 257 -9.09 1.05 17.26
N GLU A 258 -9.68 1.04 16.06
CA GLU A 258 -9.80 -0.18 15.26
C GLU A 258 -8.42 -0.76 14.88
N LYS A 259 -7.38 0.10 14.81
CA LYS A 259 -6.01 -0.29 14.47
C LYS A 259 -5.00 0.50 15.30
N PRO A 260 -4.80 0.14 16.60
CA PRO A 260 -3.96 0.90 17.50
C PRO A 260 -2.52 1.00 16.99
N ARG A 261 -2.03 2.24 16.81
CA ARG A 261 -0.68 2.50 16.30
C ARG A 261 0.30 2.67 17.46
N GLY A 262 1.34 1.85 17.48
CA GLY A 262 2.44 1.94 18.44
C GLY A 262 3.69 2.55 17.82
N ALA A 263 4.34 3.46 18.53
CA ALA A 263 5.67 3.95 18.18
C ALA A 263 6.75 3.04 18.76
N VAL A 264 7.81 2.79 18.01
CA VAL A 264 8.92 1.95 18.45
C VAL A 264 9.59 2.52 19.71
N VAL A 265 9.90 1.64 20.65
CA VAL A 265 10.61 1.95 21.89
C VAL A 265 12.01 1.37 21.85
N SER A 266 12.17 0.16 21.32
CA SER A 266 13.46 -0.50 21.21
C SER A 266 13.45 -1.58 20.13
N ARG A 267 14.62 -1.81 19.54
CA ARG A 267 14.90 -2.87 18.57
C ARG A 267 16.18 -3.56 18.99
N HIS A 268 16.17 -4.88 19.05
CA HIS A 268 17.39 -5.62 19.36
C HIS A 268 17.36 -7.01 18.77
N LEU A 269 18.53 -7.47 18.34
CA LEU A 269 18.74 -8.87 17.95
C LEU A 269 18.67 -9.74 19.21
N LEU A 270 17.86 -10.79 19.17
CA LEU A 270 17.78 -11.76 20.25
C LEU A 270 18.98 -12.71 20.20
N PRO A 271 19.73 -12.87 21.31
CA PRO A 271 20.69 -13.96 21.42
C PRO A 271 20.00 -15.32 21.24
N ALA A 272 20.65 -16.28 20.58
CA ALA A 272 20.08 -17.59 20.27
C ALA A 272 19.42 -18.28 21.49
N GLY A 273 20.09 -18.27 22.65
CA GLY A 273 19.53 -18.85 23.88
C GLY A 273 18.27 -18.14 24.40
N ARG A 274 18.14 -16.82 24.16
CA ARG A 274 16.95 -16.04 24.50
C ARG A 274 15.82 -16.31 23.51
N TRP A 275 16.12 -16.39 22.22
CA TRP A 275 15.15 -16.80 21.21
C TRP A 275 14.60 -18.21 21.48
N ALA A 276 15.46 -19.19 21.75
CA ALA A 276 15.03 -20.55 22.12
C ALA A 276 14.12 -20.57 23.37
N ALA A 277 14.37 -19.70 24.35
CA ALA A 277 13.50 -19.57 25.51
C ALA A 277 12.14 -18.96 25.17
N ILE A 278 12.11 -17.92 24.33
CA ILE A 278 10.89 -17.28 23.83
C ILE A 278 10.07 -18.29 23.00
N LYS A 279 10.70 -18.98 22.05
CA LYS A 279 10.09 -20.01 21.21
C LYS A 279 9.36 -21.05 22.04
N ARG A 280 10.00 -21.60 23.09
CA ARG A 280 9.34 -22.54 24.01
C ARG A 280 8.11 -21.96 24.71
N GLN A 281 8.13 -20.68 25.08
CA GLN A 281 6.95 -20.03 25.67
C GLN A 281 5.83 -19.85 24.66
N VAL A 282 6.15 -19.52 23.41
CA VAL A 282 5.15 -19.42 22.32
C VAL A 282 4.54 -20.80 22.05
N GLU A 283 5.35 -21.85 21.96
CA GLU A 283 4.88 -23.23 21.74
C GLU A 283 4.02 -23.75 22.91
N ALA A 284 4.34 -23.35 24.13
CA ALA A 284 3.57 -23.68 25.33
C ALA A 284 2.32 -22.80 25.54
N ALA A 285 2.08 -21.81 24.68
CA ALA A 285 0.98 -20.88 24.84
C ALA A 285 -0.37 -21.60 24.67
N GLY A 286 -1.24 -21.43 25.66
CA GLY A 286 -2.54 -22.08 25.71
C GLY A 286 -3.63 -21.30 24.95
N PRO A 287 -4.89 -21.78 25.03
CA PRO A 287 -6.04 -21.06 24.48
C PRO A 287 -6.14 -19.63 25.03
N VAL A 288 -6.51 -18.69 24.17
CA VAL A 288 -6.73 -17.29 24.56
C VAL A 288 -7.82 -17.18 25.63
N GLN A 289 -7.62 -16.31 26.62
CA GLN A 289 -8.63 -16.03 27.64
C GLN A 289 -9.47 -14.81 27.27
N ALA A 290 -10.71 -14.77 27.74
CA ALA A 290 -11.58 -13.61 27.55
C ALA A 290 -10.99 -12.39 28.27
N CYS A 291 -10.59 -11.37 27.50
CA CYS A 291 -10.03 -10.14 28.02
C CYS A 291 -10.19 -9.01 26.99
N SER A 292 -10.55 -7.82 27.46
CA SER A 292 -10.78 -6.61 26.64
C SER A 292 -9.90 -5.43 27.04
N THR A 293 -8.87 -5.67 27.86
CA THR A 293 -7.94 -4.62 28.29
C THR A 293 -6.89 -4.42 27.20
N PRO A 294 -6.87 -3.26 26.52
CA PRO A 294 -5.89 -3.03 25.46
C PRO A 294 -4.46 -3.00 26.03
N ALA A 295 -3.50 -3.50 25.26
CA ALA A 295 -2.10 -3.39 25.60
C ALA A 295 -1.62 -1.95 25.38
N SER A 296 -0.82 -1.45 26.32
CA SER A 296 -0.07 -0.21 26.15
C SER A 296 1.26 -0.43 25.45
N ARG A 297 1.75 -1.68 25.43
CA ARG A 297 2.97 -2.10 24.74
C ARG A 297 2.81 -3.50 24.15
N PHE A 298 3.40 -3.69 22.98
CA PHE A 298 3.50 -5.00 22.34
C PHE A 298 4.90 -5.17 21.73
N ALA A 299 5.26 -6.42 21.44
CA ALA A 299 6.46 -6.78 20.71
C ALA A 299 6.10 -7.46 19.38
N LEU A 300 6.89 -7.20 18.35
CA LEU A 300 6.92 -7.94 17.09
C LEU A 300 8.26 -8.66 16.97
N LEU A 301 8.23 -9.94 16.61
CA LEU A 301 9.41 -10.77 16.36
C LEU A 301 9.59 -11.02 14.86
N MET A 302 10.63 -10.40 14.29
CA MET A 302 10.95 -10.50 12.86
C MET A 302 12.09 -11.49 12.62
N PRO A 303 12.06 -12.31 11.53
CA PRO A 303 11.06 -12.34 10.47
C PRO A 303 9.93 -13.37 10.72
N THR A 304 9.66 -13.74 11.98
CA THR A 304 8.70 -14.80 12.32
C THR A 304 7.24 -14.35 12.33
N ASP A 305 6.98 -13.03 12.23
CA ASP A 305 5.67 -12.40 12.32
C ASP A 305 4.88 -12.81 13.59
N ILE A 306 5.58 -12.98 14.71
CA ILE A 306 4.96 -13.26 16.02
C ILE A 306 4.78 -11.94 16.77
N TYR A 307 3.55 -11.69 17.20
CA TYR A 307 3.17 -10.53 18.00
C TYR A 307 2.88 -10.95 19.43
N VAL A 308 3.31 -10.14 20.41
CA VAL A 308 3.11 -10.43 21.83
C VAL A 308 2.70 -9.16 22.55
N GLU A 309 1.54 -9.15 23.20
CA GLU A 309 1.17 -8.10 24.14
C GLU A 309 2.07 -8.21 25.40
N LEU A 310 2.76 -7.13 25.75
CA LEU A 310 3.68 -7.12 26.90
C LEU A 310 2.99 -6.74 28.21
N ASP A 311 1.78 -6.21 28.11
CA ASP A 311 0.86 -5.90 29.20
C ASP A 311 -0.59 -6.07 28.70
N GLY A 312 -1.59 -5.59 29.46
CA GLY A 312 -2.99 -5.80 29.11
C GLY A 312 -3.38 -7.29 29.21
N CYS A 313 -3.91 -7.85 28.12
CA CYS A 313 -4.37 -9.23 28.06
C CYS A 313 -3.26 -10.27 27.86
N GLN A 314 -2.04 -9.86 27.54
CA GLN A 314 -0.88 -10.75 27.32
C GLN A 314 -1.19 -11.87 26.32
N ARG A 315 -1.72 -11.53 25.15
CA ARG A 315 -2.00 -12.47 24.06
C ARG A 315 -0.83 -12.54 23.08
N ILE A 316 -0.79 -13.63 22.31
CA ILE A 316 0.14 -13.86 21.21
C ILE A 316 -0.67 -13.99 19.93
N LEU A 317 -0.26 -13.33 18.86
CA LEU A 317 -0.68 -13.64 17.50
C LEU A 317 0.52 -14.26 16.79
N ALA A 318 0.37 -15.46 16.25
CA ALA A 318 1.44 -16.17 15.57
C ALA A 318 0.91 -16.89 14.33
N PRO A 319 1.77 -17.17 13.33
CA PRO A 319 1.38 -17.94 12.16
C PRO A 319 0.85 -19.33 12.56
N ALA A 320 -0.31 -19.70 12.03
CA ALA A 320 -0.90 -21.03 12.19
C ALA A 320 -0.33 -21.99 11.13
N ALA A 321 -0.34 -23.29 11.45
CA ALA A 321 0.01 -24.32 10.49
C ALA A 321 -0.93 -24.23 9.27
N PRO A 322 -0.43 -24.39 8.03
CA PRO A 322 -1.27 -24.37 6.84
C PRO A 322 -2.41 -25.37 6.97
N ARG A 323 -3.62 -24.93 6.61
CA ARG A 323 -4.75 -25.87 6.47
C ARG A 323 -4.52 -26.71 5.22
N GLY A 324 -5.18 -27.88 5.15
CA GLY A 324 -5.08 -28.80 4.01
C GLY A 324 -5.54 -28.20 2.67
N ASP A 325 -6.16 -27.02 2.67
CA ASP A 325 -6.55 -26.23 1.49
C ASP A 325 -5.46 -25.26 0.99
N GLY A 326 -4.30 -25.23 1.66
CA GLY A 326 -3.18 -24.34 1.34
C GLY A 326 -3.34 -22.91 1.86
N THR A 327 -4.38 -22.59 2.61
CA THR A 327 -4.53 -21.29 3.27
C THR A 327 -3.73 -21.27 4.58
N SER A 328 -3.00 -20.17 4.81
CA SER A 328 -2.38 -19.87 6.11
C SER A 328 -3.21 -18.82 6.83
N SER A 329 -3.51 -19.07 8.10
CA SER A 329 -4.10 -18.09 9.02
C SER A 329 -3.11 -17.73 10.12
N ASP A 330 -3.41 -16.68 10.86
CA ASP A 330 -2.81 -16.46 12.17
C ASP A 330 -3.68 -17.09 13.26
N THR A 331 -3.07 -17.45 14.39
CA THR A 331 -3.77 -17.95 15.57
C THR A 331 -3.48 -17.10 16.80
N LEU A 332 -4.52 -16.86 17.60
CA LEU A 332 -4.43 -16.17 18.89
C LEU A 332 -4.26 -17.16 20.03
N ARG A 333 -3.30 -16.88 20.92
CA ARG A 333 -2.99 -17.70 22.09
C ARG A 333 -2.78 -16.84 23.32
N GLN A 334 -2.93 -17.42 24.50
CA GLN A 334 -2.60 -16.77 25.76
C GLN A 334 -1.11 -16.90 26.06
N ALA A 335 -0.40 -15.79 26.18
CA ALA A 335 1.02 -15.82 26.54
C ALA A 335 1.21 -16.34 27.96
N PRO A 336 2.20 -17.22 28.19
CA PRO A 336 2.65 -17.51 29.55
C PRO A 336 3.21 -16.26 30.23
N ALA A 337 2.99 -16.12 31.55
CA ALA A 337 3.39 -14.94 32.31
C ALA A 337 4.90 -14.62 32.25
N ALA A 338 5.75 -15.61 31.93
CA ALA A 338 7.19 -15.43 31.80
C ALA A 338 7.60 -14.76 30.47
N LEU A 339 6.77 -14.83 29.42
CA LEU A 339 7.14 -14.38 28.07
C LEU A 339 7.44 -12.87 27.99
N PRO A 340 6.62 -11.95 28.54
CA PRO A 340 6.92 -10.51 28.50
C PRO A 340 8.27 -10.15 29.12
N ALA A 341 8.68 -10.88 30.17
CA ALA A 341 9.97 -10.66 30.83
C ALA A 341 11.17 -11.14 30.00
N LEU A 342 10.98 -12.08 29.07
CA LEU A 342 12.05 -12.51 28.14
C LEU A 342 12.29 -11.49 27.02
N LEU A 343 11.25 -10.71 26.69
CA LEU A 343 11.28 -9.72 25.60
C LEU A 343 11.80 -8.35 26.03
N THR A 344 11.83 -8.06 27.34
CA THR A 344 12.13 -6.73 27.89
C THR A 344 13.45 -6.65 28.69
N LYS A 345 14.15 -7.77 28.83
CA LYS A 345 15.50 -7.87 29.44
C LYS A 345 16.60 -7.74 28.40
#